data_AF-A0A061IV93-F1
#
_entry.id   AF-A0A061IV93-F1
#
_cell.length_a   1.000
_cell.length_b   1.000
_cell.length_c   1.000
_cell.angle_alpha   90.00
_cell.angle_beta   90.00
_cell.angle_gamma   90.00
#
_symmetry.space_group_name_H-M   'P 1'
#
loop_
_entity.id
_entity.type
_entity.pdbx_description
1 polymer ?
#
loop_
_entity_poly.entity_id
_entity_poly.type
_entity_poly.pdbx_seq_one_letter_code
_entity_poly.pdbx_strand_id
1 'polypeptide(L)'
;MFFDDSDGPHEGSGGERSPSSGASSVGDVPLPPLPPPTPPSSINGMATEEIYSIIKELRRQIDDPATHQDIRAMLKKEPAVLLAVARVLHESALLRRTVVNVDGELEEQLVPLPEASPPPLPSGYRSWA
;
A
#
# COMPACT_ATOMS: atom_id res chain seq x y z
N MET A 1 9.47 74.80 -17.93
CA MET A 1 9.90 74.83 -19.34
C MET A 1 11.37 75.23 -19.35
N PHE A 2 12.19 74.36 -19.95
CA PHE A 2 13.51 74.51 -20.57
C PHE A 2 14.57 75.41 -19.95
N PHE A 3 15.71 74.81 -19.59
CA PHE A 3 17.13 75.19 -19.80
C PHE A 3 17.93 73.90 -19.45
N ASP A 4 19.04 73.48 -20.04
CA ASP A 4 19.97 73.95 -21.07
C ASP A 4 20.76 72.65 -21.42
N ASP A 5 20.90 72.27 -22.68
CA ASP A 5 22.07 72.53 -23.52
C ASP A 5 23.37 71.86 -23.02
N SER A 6 23.93 70.99 -23.87
CA SER A 6 25.35 70.97 -24.27
C SER A 6 25.88 69.57 -24.56
N ASP A 7 26.57 69.50 -25.69
CA ASP A 7 27.67 68.58 -26.06
C ASP A 7 27.39 67.07 -26.08
N GLY A 8 27.58 66.36 -27.19
CA GLY A 8 28.83 66.34 -27.97
C GLY A 8 29.23 64.85 -28.18
N PRO A 9 30.11 64.53 -29.13
CA PRO A 9 29.98 63.34 -29.98
C PRO A 9 30.97 62.20 -29.66
N HIS A 10 30.83 61.09 -30.40
CA HIS A 10 31.88 60.19 -30.92
C HIS A 10 32.81 59.50 -29.88
N GLU A 11 32.91 58.17 -29.86
CA GLU A 11 33.95 57.34 -30.51
C GLU A 11 33.72 55.94 -29.90
N GLY A 12 33.66 54.83 -30.61
CA GLY A 12 34.72 54.32 -31.46
C GLY A 12 35.28 53.04 -30.82
N SER A 13 35.04 51.91 -31.49
CA SER A 13 35.98 50.79 -31.62
C SER A 13 36.24 49.84 -30.43
N GLY A 14 36.38 48.56 -30.78
CA GLY A 14 36.91 47.49 -29.93
C GLY A 14 35.79 46.71 -29.24
N GLY A 15 35.37 45.54 -29.70
CA GLY A 15 36.24 44.40 -29.90
C GLY A 15 36.27 43.58 -28.60
N GLU A 16 36.03 42.29 -28.77
CA GLU A 16 36.38 41.21 -27.86
C GLU A 16 35.28 40.57 -26.98
N ARG A 17 35.23 39.25 -27.21
CA ARG A 17 34.94 38.16 -26.28
C ARG A 17 33.49 37.96 -25.88
N SER A 18 32.93 36.94 -26.55
CA SER A 18 32.04 35.96 -25.93
C SER A 18 32.44 35.72 -24.47
N PRO A 19 31.57 36.03 -23.49
CA PRO A 19 31.64 35.34 -22.23
C PRO A 19 31.14 33.92 -22.51
N SER A 20 32.08 32.98 -22.48
CA SER A 20 31.81 31.59 -22.15
C SER A 20 31.14 31.59 -20.77
N SER A 21 29.81 31.74 -20.75
CA SER A 21 29.01 31.45 -19.57
C SER A 21 29.01 29.94 -19.42
N GLY A 22 30.09 29.43 -18.83
CA GLY A 22 30.07 28.17 -18.13
C GLY A 22 29.00 28.28 -17.06
N ALA A 23 27.78 27.86 -17.40
CA ALA A 23 26.81 27.44 -16.42
C ALA A 23 27.40 26.19 -15.78
N SER A 24 28.25 26.41 -14.76
CA SER A 24 28.59 25.38 -13.80
C SER A 24 27.26 24.87 -13.26
N SER A 25 26.88 23.67 -13.70
CA SER A 25 25.66 23.00 -13.26
C SER A 25 25.79 22.77 -11.76
N VAL A 26 25.26 23.70 -10.97
CA VAL A 26 25.09 23.54 -9.51
C VAL A 26 23.86 22.65 -9.21
N GLY A 27 23.32 21.98 -10.22
CA GLY A 27 21.99 21.35 -10.18
C GLY A 27 21.96 19.86 -9.89
N ASP A 28 23.10 19.21 -9.60
CA ASP A 28 23.15 17.74 -9.47
C ASP A 28 23.79 17.27 -8.15
N VAL A 29 23.55 18.01 -7.07
CA VAL A 29 23.76 17.47 -5.72
C VAL A 29 22.43 16.86 -5.28
N PRO A 30 22.34 15.53 -5.11
CA PRO A 30 21.12 14.90 -4.63
C PRO A 30 20.77 15.50 -3.26
N LEU A 31 19.53 15.99 -3.15
CA LEU A 31 19.03 16.51 -1.88
C LEU A 31 19.09 15.39 -0.83
N PRO A 32 19.48 15.71 0.41
CA PRO A 32 19.47 14.73 1.49
C PRO A 32 18.04 14.21 1.69
N PRO A 33 17.86 12.92 2.04
CA PRO A 33 16.56 12.36 2.29
C PRO A 33 15.86 13.11 3.42
N LEU A 34 14.57 13.38 3.24
CA LEU A 34 13.78 14.05 4.27
C LEU A 34 13.72 13.16 5.53
N PRO A 35 13.77 13.78 6.74
CA PRO A 35 13.57 13.03 7.97
C PRO A 35 12.18 12.40 7.98
N PRO A 36 12.02 11.23 8.64
CA PRO A 36 10.71 10.60 8.76
C PRO A 36 9.73 11.54 9.48
N PRO A 37 8.44 11.53 9.08
CA PRO A 37 7.44 12.38 9.69
C PRO A 37 7.33 12.04 11.18
N THR A 38 7.36 13.08 12.02
CA THR A 38 7.10 12.92 13.46
C THR A 38 5.64 12.54 13.64
N PRO A 39 5.33 11.44 14.33
CA PRO A 39 3.95 11.06 14.57
C PRO A 39 3.24 12.14 15.42
N PRO A 40 1.93 12.33 15.23
CA PRO A 40 1.17 13.24 16.07
C PRO A 40 1.24 12.78 17.53
N SER A 41 1.18 13.71 18.49
CA SER A 41 1.20 13.38 19.93
C SER A 41 -0.12 12.79 20.43
N SER A 42 -1.23 13.11 19.76
CA SER A 42 -2.56 12.55 20.04
C SER A 42 -3.37 12.35 18.76
N ILE A 43 -4.16 11.28 18.74
CA ILE A 43 -5.11 10.94 17.67
C ILE A 43 -6.47 10.76 18.34
N ASN A 44 -7.47 11.53 17.89
CA ASN A 44 -8.84 11.49 18.40
C ASN A 44 -8.96 11.59 19.94
N GLY A 45 -8.05 12.34 20.58
CA GLY A 45 -8.03 12.55 22.04
C GLY A 45 -7.34 11.45 22.85
N MET A 46 -6.81 10.39 22.22
CA MET A 46 -5.92 9.41 22.86
C MET A 46 -4.47 9.75 22.60
N ALA A 47 -3.60 9.42 23.56
CA ALA A 47 -2.16 9.55 23.37
C ALA A 47 -1.67 8.51 22.35
N THR A 48 -0.79 8.92 21.44
CA THR A 48 -0.28 8.04 20.39
C THR A 48 0.43 6.80 20.95
N GLU A 49 1.15 6.93 22.06
CA GLU A 49 1.80 5.80 22.74
C GLU A 49 0.80 4.77 23.30
N GLU A 50 -0.37 5.24 23.75
CA GLU A 50 -1.43 4.37 24.24
C GLU A 50 -2.03 3.56 23.09
N ILE A 51 -2.27 4.22 21.95
CA ILE A 51 -2.75 3.56 20.73
C ILE A 51 -1.75 2.50 20.26
N TYR A 52 -0.45 2.82 20.22
CA TYR A 52 0.58 1.85 19.84
C TYR A 52 0.66 0.68 20.82
N SER A 53 0.51 0.93 22.11
CA SER A 53 0.48 -0.11 23.13
C SER A 53 -0.71 -1.06 22.94
N ILE A 54 -1.90 -0.53 22.65
CA ILE A 54 -3.10 -1.32 22.34
C ILE A 54 -2.86 -2.18 21.09
N ILE A 55 -2.36 -1.58 20.00
CA ILE A 55 -2.09 -2.32 18.76
C ILE A 55 -1.09 -3.45 18.99
N LYS A 56 -0.04 -3.19 19.77
CA LYS A 56 0.98 -4.19 20.09
C LYS A 56 0.39 -5.35 20.89
N GLU A 57 -0.47 -5.06 21.86
CA GLU A 57 -1.12 -6.09 22.67
C GLU A 57 -2.12 -6.91 21.85
N LEU A 58 -2.91 -6.27 20.99
CA LEU A 58 -3.82 -6.98 20.08
C LEU A 58 -3.08 -7.93 19.14
N ARG A 59 -1.94 -7.49 18.59
CA ARG A 59 -1.07 -8.37 17.79
C ARG A 59 -0.57 -9.55 18.61
N ARG A 60 -0.11 -9.32 19.85
CA ARG A 60 0.33 -10.38 20.75
C ARG A 60 -0.75 -11.43 21.00
N GLN A 61 -2.01 -11.01 21.16
CA GLN A 61 -3.14 -11.92 21.35
C GLN A 61 -3.47 -12.70 20.07
N ILE A 62 -3.41 -12.04 18.91
CA ILE A 62 -3.62 -12.71 17.61
C ILE A 62 -2.52 -13.74 17.35
N ASP A 63 -1.27 -13.45 17.74
CA ASP A 63 -0.11 -14.32 17.51
C ASP A 63 0.12 -15.34 18.65
N ASP A 64 -0.76 -15.37 19.65
CA ASP A 64 -0.64 -16.28 20.79
C ASP A 64 -0.91 -17.75 20.38
N PRO A 65 0.06 -18.66 20.54
CA PRO A 65 -0.09 -20.04 20.10
C PRO A 65 -1.17 -20.81 20.88
N ALA A 66 -1.47 -20.44 22.13
CA ALA A 66 -2.55 -21.05 22.89
C ALA A 66 -3.91 -20.68 22.29
N THR A 67 -4.10 -19.41 21.97
CA THR A 67 -5.29 -18.90 21.26
C THR A 67 -5.49 -19.62 19.91
N HIS A 68 -4.42 -19.90 19.16
CA HIS A 68 -4.52 -20.67 17.90
C HIS A 68 -4.99 -22.10 18.10
N GLN A 69 -4.51 -22.77 19.15
CA GLN A 69 -4.91 -24.14 19.49
C GLN A 69 -6.41 -24.19 19.82
N ASP A 70 -6.88 -23.22 20.61
CA ASP A 70 -8.29 -23.12 21.01
C ASP A 70 -9.22 -22.85 19.82
N ILE A 71 -8.85 -21.89 18.95
CA ILE A 71 -9.58 -21.62 17.71
C ILE A 71 -9.63 -22.86 16.83
N ARG A 72 -8.51 -23.58 16.68
CA ARG A 72 -8.46 -24.81 15.89
C ARG A 72 -9.34 -25.90 16.49
N ALA A 73 -9.38 -26.04 17.81
CA ALA A 73 -10.25 -26.99 18.50
C ALA A 73 -11.73 -26.65 18.29
N MET A 74 -12.10 -25.38 18.40
CA MET A 74 -13.45 -24.88 18.13
C MET A 74 -13.88 -25.17 16.69
N LEU A 75 -13.05 -24.82 15.70
CA LEU A 75 -13.35 -25.04 14.28
C LEU A 75 -13.47 -26.52 13.91
N LYS A 76 -12.72 -27.40 14.59
CA LYS A 76 -12.85 -28.86 14.43
C LYS A 76 -14.15 -29.40 15.02
N LYS A 77 -14.60 -28.84 16.15
CA LYS A 77 -15.83 -29.27 16.83
C LYS A 77 -17.08 -28.83 16.07
N GLU A 78 -17.03 -27.66 15.45
CA GLU A 78 -18.19 -27.01 14.84
C GLU A 78 -17.98 -26.74 13.34
N PRO A 79 -18.28 -27.72 12.46
CA PRO A 79 -18.06 -27.58 11.02
C PRO A 79 -18.91 -26.47 10.38
N ALA A 80 -20.07 -26.13 10.96
CA ALA A 80 -20.90 -25.01 10.50
C ALA A 80 -20.18 -23.66 10.67
N VAL A 81 -19.49 -23.47 11.80
CA VAL A 81 -18.69 -22.26 12.07
C VAL A 81 -17.52 -22.19 11.10
N LEU A 82 -16.83 -23.31 10.87
CA LEU A 82 -15.76 -23.38 9.89
C LEU A 82 -16.22 -22.99 8.48
N LEU A 83 -17.38 -23.50 8.04
CA LEU A 83 -17.95 -23.15 6.73
C LEU A 83 -18.33 -21.67 6.64
N ALA A 84 -18.94 -21.11 7.68
CA ALA A 84 -19.27 -19.68 7.72
C ALA A 84 -18.01 -18.81 7.65
N VAL A 85 -16.98 -19.13 8.44
CA VAL A 85 -15.69 -18.44 8.42
C VAL A 85 -15.03 -18.55 7.05
N ALA A 86 -15.01 -19.75 6.46
CA ALA A 86 -14.45 -19.96 5.12
C ALA A 86 -15.15 -19.13 4.05
N ARG A 87 -16.49 -19.01 4.10
CA ARG A 87 -17.26 -18.15 3.19
C ARG A 87 -16.91 -16.68 3.36
N VAL A 88 -16.88 -16.17 4.58
CA VAL A 88 -16.51 -14.77 4.86
C VAL A 88 -15.10 -14.46 4.36
N LEU A 89 -14.15 -15.35 4.61
CA LEU A 89 -12.77 -15.18 4.15
C LEU A 89 -12.64 -15.28 2.62
N HIS A 90 -13.47 -16.11 1.97
CA HIS A 90 -13.54 -16.18 0.52
C HIS A 90 -14.13 -14.90 -0.09
N GLU A 91 -15.27 -14.44 0.41
CA GLU A 91 -15.97 -13.23 -0.05
C GLU A 91 -15.14 -11.95 0.14
N SER A 92 -14.33 -11.90 1.20
CA SER A 92 -13.39 -10.80 1.46
C SER A 92 -12.07 -10.90 0.69
N ALA A 93 -11.92 -11.91 -0.20
CA ALA A 93 -10.72 -12.13 -0.99
C ALA A 93 -9.44 -12.36 -0.16
N LEU A 94 -9.60 -12.87 1.07
CA LEU A 94 -8.52 -13.16 2.02
C LEU A 94 -8.00 -14.60 1.90
N LEU A 95 -8.80 -15.54 1.37
CA LEU A 95 -8.32 -16.87 1.04
C LEU A 95 -7.57 -16.84 -0.28
N ARG A 96 -6.25 -16.64 -0.21
CA ARG A 96 -5.35 -16.70 -1.36
C ARG A 96 -4.36 -17.84 -1.18
N ARG A 97 -3.97 -18.44 -2.30
CA ARG A 97 -2.92 -19.45 -2.37
C ARG A 97 -1.85 -19.00 -3.36
N THR A 98 -0.61 -19.31 -3.05
CA THR A 98 0.49 -19.13 -3.99
C THR A 98 0.49 -20.28 -5.00
N VAL A 99 0.56 -19.96 -6.28
CA VAL A 99 0.59 -20.93 -7.39
C VAL A 99 1.74 -20.56 -8.31
N VAL A 100 2.43 -21.55 -8.87
CA VAL A 100 3.46 -21.32 -9.88
C VAL A 100 2.78 -21.23 -11.25
N ASN A 101 2.95 -20.11 -11.95
CA ASN A 101 2.42 -19.91 -13.29
C ASN A 101 3.27 -20.69 -14.33
N VAL A 102 2.79 -20.78 -15.58
CA VAL A 102 3.46 -21.46 -16.70
C VAL A 102 4.86 -20.91 -16.99
N ASP A 103 5.09 -19.64 -16.65
CA ASP A 103 6.38 -18.96 -16.77
C ASP A 103 7.34 -19.24 -15.59
N GLY A 104 6.91 -20.05 -14.62
CA GLY A 104 7.71 -20.40 -13.44
C GLY A 104 7.65 -19.37 -12.30
N GLU A 105 6.90 -18.29 -12.45
CA GLU A 105 6.73 -17.23 -11.46
C GLU A 105 5.67 -17.58 -10.40
N LEU A 106 5.84 -17.08 -9.17
CA LEU A 106 4.88 -17.25 -8.08
C LEU A 106 3.79 -16.18 -8.16
N GLU A 107 2.54 -16.62 -8.35
CA GLU A 107 1.36 -15.75 -8.37
C GLU A 107 0.41 -16.06 -7.20
N GLU A 108 -0.23 -15.03 -6.67
CA GLU A 108 -1.34 -15.20 -5.73
C GLU A 108 -2.65 -15.41 -6.47
N GLN A 109 -3.27 -16.57 -6.25
CA GLN A 109 -4.59 -16.90 -6.78
C GLN A 109 -5.62 -16.97 -5.63
N LEU A 110 -6.81 -16.41 -5.85
CA LEU A 110 -7.93 -16.63 -4.94
C LEU A 110 -8.28 -18.12 -4.89
N VAL A 111 -8.48 -18.63 -3.67
CA VAL A 111 -8.93 -20.00 -3.45
C VAL A 111 -10.36 -20.11 -3.99
N PRO A 112 -10.66 -21.02 -4.94
CA PRO A 112 -12.01 -21.16 -5.46
C PRO A 112 -12.96 -21.70 -4.39
N LEU A 113 -14.20 -21.19 -4.37
CA LEU A 113 -15.26 -21.75 -3.54
C LEU A 113 -15.56 -23.18 -4.00
N PRO A 114 -15.59 -24.17 -3.09
CA PRO A 114 -16.01 -25.51 -3.45
C PRO A 114 -17.46 -25.47 -3.97
N GLU A 115 -17.71 -26.14 -5.10
CA GLU A 115 -19.06 -26.26 -5.63
C GLU A 115 -19.95 -26.95 -4.58
N ALA A 116 -21.08 -26.32 -4.25
CA ALA A 116 -22.07 -26.93 -3.38
C ALA A 116 -22.63 -28.17 -4.07
N SER A 117 -22.71 -29.29 -3.36
CA SER A 117 -23.37 -30.49 -3.86
C SER A 117 -24.81 -30.15 -4.29
N PRO A 118 -25.26 -30.60 -5.48
CA PRO A 118 -26.59 -30.29 -5.97
C PRO A 118 -27.66 -30.73 -4.96
N PRO A 119 -28.75 -29.96 -4.81
CA PRO A 119 -29.85 -30.38 -3.96
C PRO A 119 -30.38 -31.75 -4.41
N PRO A 120 -30.87 -32.58 -3.49
CA PRO A 120 -31.44 -33.88 -3.84
C PRO A 120 -32.59 -33.70 -4.82
N LEU A 121 -32.60 -34.51 -5.87
CA LEU A 121 -33.68 -34.51 -6.85
C LEU A 121 -34.99 -34.97 -6.17
N PRO A 122 -36.13 -34.34 -6.48
CA PRO A 122 -37.44 -34.87 -6.10
C PRO A 122 -37.64 -36.27 -6.67
N SER A 123 -38.45 -37.09 -6.00
CA SER A 123 -38.75 -38.45 -6.48
C SER A 123 -39.27 -38.43 -7.92
N GLY A 124 -38.66 -39.24 -8.78
CA GLY A 124 -39.02 -39.35 -10.20
C GLY A 124 -38.22 -38.48 -11.17
N TYR A 125 -37.40 -37.54 -10.68
CA TYR A 125 -36.53 -36.73 -11.54
C TYR A 125 -35.17 -37.38 -11.75
N ARG A 126 -34.62 -37.24 -12.97
CA ARG A 126 -33.30 -37.80 -13.36
C ARG A 126 -32.20 -36.76 -13.50
N SER A 127 -32.54 -35.48 -13.58
CA SER A 127 -31.60 -34.36 -13.69
C SER A 127 -32.30 -33.04 -13.33
N TRP A 128 -31.52 -32.02 -12.95
CA TRP A 128 -31.96 -30.62 -12.79
C TRP A 128 -31.95 -29.83 -14.12
N ALA A 129 -31.72 -30.52 -15.24
CA ALA A 129 -31.61 -29.96 -16.59
C ALA A 129 -32.97 -29.55 -17.18
#